data_AF-A0AAF0XAB7-F1
#
_entry.id   AF-A0AAF0XAB7-F1
#
_cell.length_a   1.000
_cell.length_b   1.000
_cell.length_c   1.000
_cell.angle_alpha   90.00
_cell.angle_beta   90.00
_cell.angle_gamma   90.00
#
_symmetry.space_group_name_H-M   'P 1'
#
loop_
_entity.id
_entity.type
_entity.pdbx_description
1 polymer ?
#
loop_
_entity_poly.entity_id
_entity_poly.type
_entity_poly.pdbx_seq_one_letter_code
_entity_poly.pdbx_strand_id
1 'polypeptide(L)'
;MYKNLCKHNFSLEHCWNLLRYLPKWNIEFGTKKAKIFQKDSPKISSPSTPDCEMLGNSAFERPIGRKAAKEIQKKRKKLDNEFGDYGGAAILEKMMADQNECRKQRNEHLKEMLQLAKDRDEREKRRAAAEQDEADAKIMAMDTSSMGAIEVEYFNSRKQEIIERRRNLFAK
;
A
#
# COMPACT_ATOMS: atom_id res chain seq x y z
N MET A 1 -15.26 7.25 -8.53
CA MET A 1 -16.61 6.68 -8.77
C MET A 1 -16.98 5.63 -7.74
N TYR A 2 -16.24 4.52 -7.58
CA TYR A 2 -16.59 3.45 -6.63
C TYR A 2 -16.66 3.90 -5.16
N LYS A 3 -15.65 4.65 -4.69
CA LYS A 3 -15.60 5.21 -3.32
C LYS A 3 -16.80 6.12 -2.99
N ASN A 4 -17.35 6.82 -3.99
CA ASN A 4 -18.47 7.74 -3.81
C ASN A 4 -19.82 7.01 -3.77
N LEU A 5 -19.95 5.86 -4.44
CA LEU A 5 -21.19 5.06 -4.43
C LEU A 5 -21.25 4.07 -3.26
N CYS A 6 -20.15 3.34 -3.00
CA CYS A 6 -20.15 2.25 -2.03
C CYS A 6 -19.61 2.66 -0.65
N LYS A 7 -19.09 3.90 -0.50
CA LYS A 7 -18.42 4.41 0.71
C LYS A 7 -17.30 3.52 1.27
N HIS A 8 -16.87 2.52 0.49
CA HIS A 8 -15.81 1.59 0.80
C HIS A 8 -14.69 1.75 -0.22
N ASN A 9 -13.43 1.59 0.22
CA ASN A 9 -12.29 1.65 -0.69
C ASN A 9 -12.25 0.34 -1.49
N PHE A 10 -12.09 0.41 -2.81
CA PHE A 10 -11.98 -0.79 -3.61
C PHE A 10 -10.61 -1.43 -3.35
N SER A 11 -10.58 -2.67 -2.86
CA SER A 11 -9.35 -3.33 -2.42
C SER A 11 -8.29 -3.47 -3.52
N LEU A 12 -8.70 -3.42 -4.80
CA LEU A 12 -7.81 -3.52 -5.96
C LEU A 12 -7.68 -2.19 -6.74
N GLU A 13 -8.07 -1.06 -6.14
CA GLU A 13 -7.97 0.26 -6.79
C GLU A 13 -6.53 0.62 -7.15
N HIS A 14 -5.59 0.24 -6.29
CA HIS A 14 -4.16 0.39 -6.56
C HIS A 14 -3.72 -0.40 -7.80
N CYS A 15 -4.13 -1.66 -7.92
CA CYS A 15 -3.81 -2.51 -9.08
C CYS A 15 -4.41 -1.94 -10.38
N TRP A 16 -5.64 -1.43 -10.32
CA TRP A 16 -6.28 -0.77 -11.46
C TRP A 16 -5.50 0.47 -11.92
N ASN A 17 -5.10 1.33 -10.98
CA ASN A 17 -4.34 2.55 -11.29
C ASN A 17 -2.97 2.28 -11.92
N LEU A 18 -2.34 1.15 -11.57
CA LEU A 18 -1.08 0.72 -12.20
C LEU A 18 -1.29 0.21 -13.63
N LEU A 19 -2.33 -0.61 -13.84
CA LEU A 19 -2.55 -1.29 -15.12
C LEU A 19 -3.16 -0.38 -16.19
N ARG A 20 -3.96 0.62 -15.81
CA ARG A 20 -4.76 1.43 -16.74
C ARG A 20 -3.94 2.22 -17.77
N TYR A 21 -2.69 2.54 -17.44
CA TYR A 21 -1.79 3.28 -18.33
C TYR A 21 -0.94 2.38 -19.23
N LEU A 22 -1.00 1.05 -19.05
CA LEU A 22 -0.25 0.13 -19.88
C LEU A 22 -0.82 0.12 -21.31
N PRO A 23 0.03 0.03 -22.35
CA PRO A 23 -0.40 0.09 -23.75
C PRO A 23 -1.45 -0.97 -24.14
N LYS A 24 -1.48 -2.11 -23.45
CA LYS A 24 -2.45 -3.20 -23.66
C LYS A 24 -3.88 -2.78 -23.33
N TRP A 25 -4.05 -1.90 -22.34
CA TRP A 25 -5.33 -1.51 -21.78
C TRP A 25 -5.70 -0.06 -22.10
N ASN A 26 -4.73 0.70 -22.61
CA ASN A 26 -4.96 2.06 -23.06
C ASN A 26 -5.46 2.07 -24.52
N ILE A 27 -6.75 2.37 -24.67
CA ILE A 27 -7.47 2.41 -25.94
C ILE A 27 -6.85 3.43 -26.91
N GLU A 28 -6.19 4.48 -26.39
CA GLU A 28 -5.56 5.53 -27.20
C GLU A 28 -4.38 5.02 -28.05
N PHE A 29 -3.76 3.90 -27.67
CA PHE A 29 -2.66 3.28 -28.44
C PHE A 29 -3.13 2.22 -29.46
N GLY A 30 -4.41 1.82 -29.42
CA GLY A 30 -4.96 0.73 -30.24
C GLY A 30 -5.26 1.07 -31.71
N THR A 31 -5.15 2.33 -32.13
CA THR A 31 -5.61 2.79 -33.47
C THR A 31 -4.50 3.05 -34.49
N LYS A 32 -3.22 2.83 -34.17
CA LYS A 32 -2.14 2.96 -35.17
C LYS A 32 -2.02 1.69 -36.04
N LYS A 33 -3.05 1.38 -36.82
CA LYS A 33 -2.99 0.35 -37.87
C LYS A 33 -2.21 0.85 -39.08
N ALA A 34 -1.46 -0.09 -39.67
CA ALA A 34 -0.45 0.06 -40.70
C ALA A 34 -0.86 0.87 -41.94
N LYS A 35 0.08 1.64 -42.50
CA LYS A 35 -0.02 2.19 -43.85
C LYS A 35 -0.05 1.04 -44.86
N ILE A 36 -1.21 0.91 -45.50
CA ILE A 36 -1.53 0.06 -46.64
C ILE A 36 -0.63 0.46 -47.82
N PHE A 37 0.15 -0.49 -48.36
CA PHE A 37 0.79 -0.34 -49.66
C PHE A 37 -0.30 -0.36 -50.74
N GLN A 38 -0.36 0.71 -51.53
CA GLN A 38 -1.28 0.91 -52.64
C GLN A 38 -1.17 -0.24 -53.65
N LYS A 39 -2.32 -0.77 -54.05
CA LYS A 39 -2.47 -1.78 -55.11
C LYS A 39 -3.19 -1.10 -56.26
N ASP A 40 -2.44 -0.66 -57.26
CA ASP A 40 -2.99 -0.24 -58.55
C ASP A 40 -2.90 -1.42 -59.54
N SER A 41 -4.01 -1.67 -60.21
CA SER A 41 -4.22 -2.53 -61.40
C SER A 41 -5.09 -1.71 -62.38
N PRO A 42 -5.37 -2.10 -63.65
CA PRO A 42 -4.97 -3.27 -64.45
C PRO A 42 -4.56 -2.91 -65.92
N LYS A 43 -4.21 -3.92 -66.75
CA LYS A 43 -4.42 -4.10 -68.23
C LYS A 43 -3.29 -5.01 -68.79
N ILE A 44 -3.40 -5.92 -69.77
CA ILE A 44 -4.42 -6.61 -70.58
C ILE A 44 -3.63 -7.75 -71.32
N SER A 45 -4.29 -8.89 -71.61
CA SER A 45 -3.99 -9.97 -72.60
C SER A 45 -2.71 -10.84 -72.56
N SER A 46 -2.90 -12.17 -72.49
CA SER A 46 -2.01 -13.25 -73.00
C SER A 46 -2.31 -13.56 -74.49
N PRO A 47 -1.73 -14.58 -75.18
CA PRO A 47 -0.53 -15.41 -74.96
C PRO A 47 0.40 -15.56 -76.21
N SER A 48 1.67 -15.92 -76.04
CA SER A 48 2.42 -16.79 -76.99
C SER A 48 3.79 -17.19 -76.45
N THR A 49 4.03 -18.50 -76.36
CA THR A 49 5.34 -19.18 -76.25
C THR A 49 5.82 -19.59 -77.67
N PRO A 50 7.02 -20.18 -77.90
CA PRO A 50 8.11 -20.57 -77.00
C PRO A 50 9.54 -20.18 -77.47
N ASP A 51 10.52 -20.47 -76.61
CA ASP A 51 11.76 -21.22 -76.92
C ASP A 51 13.12 -20.54 -76.60
N CYS A 52 14.03 -21.45 -76.19
CA CYS A 52 15.48 -21.41 -76.05
C CYS A 52 16.07 -21.39 -74.62
N GLU A 53 16.80 -22.47 -74.39
CA GLU A 53 17.44 -23.00 -73.19
C GLU A 53 18.67 -22.17 -72.76
N MET A 54 19.05 -22.23 -71.46
CA MET A 54 20.36 -22.73 -71.01
C MET A 54 20.58 -22.57 -69.49
N LEU A 55 21.22 -23.60 -68.96
CA LEU A 55 21.53 -24.00 -67.59
C LEU A 55 22.45 -23.03 -66.80
N GLY A 56 22.14 -22.78 -65.52
CA GLY A 56 23.01 -22.09 -64.57
C GLY A 56 22.64 -22.39 -63.10
N ASN A 57 23.50 -23.14 -62.43
CA ASN A 57 23.21 -23.85 -61.18
C ASN A 57 23.27 -22.96 -59.91
N SER A 58 22.18 -22.98 -59.14
CA SER A 58 22.04 -22.87 -57.67
C SER A 58 23.11 -22.17 -56.80
N ALA A 59 22.77 -20.98 -56.30
CA ALA A 59 23.15 -20.51 -54.95
C ALA A 59 22.12 -19.51 -54.38
N PHE A 60 20.83 -19.81 -54.50
CA PHE A 60 19.81 -19.15 -53.68
C PHE A 60 19.55 -20.05 -52.48
N GLU A 61 20.30 -19.81 -51.39
CA GLU A 61 20.05 -20.44 -50.11
C GLU A 61 18.61 -20.15 -49.71
N ARG A 62 17.80 -21.21 -49.55
CA ARG A 62 16.36 -21.06 -49.30
C ARG A 62 16.17 -20.30 -47.99
N PRO A 63 15.30 -19.26 -47.94
CA PRO A 63 15.07 -18.52 -46.71
C PRO A 63 14.63 -19.47 -45.60
N ILE A 64 15.28 -19.32 -44.44
CA ILE A 64 15.11 -20.25 -43.34
C ILE A 64 13.63 -20.37 -42.98
N GLY A 65 13.13 -21.61 -43.01
CA GLY A 65 11.72 -21.87 -42.78
C GLY A 65 11.29 -21.35 -41.41
N ARG A 66 10.05 -20.86 -41.30
CA ARG A 66 9.48 -20.29 -40.07
C ARG A 66 9.63 -21.19 -38.84
N LYS A 67 9.71 -22.52 -39.03
CA LYS A 67 9.97 -23.51 -37.96
C LYS A 67 11.43 -23.49 -37.48
N ALA A 68 12.39 -23.48 -38.39
CA ALA A 68 13.82 -23.42 -38.07
C ALA A 68 14.21 -22.06 -37.45
N ALA A 69 13.65 -20.96 -37.94
CA ALA A 69 13.83 -19.63 -37.34
C ALA A 69 13.33 -19.57 -35.88
N LYS A 70 12.16 -20.17 -35.61
CA LYS A 70 11.61 -20.26 -34.25
C LYS A 70 12.49 -21.12 -33.34
N GLU A 71 13.07 -22.19 -33.86
CA GLU A 71 13.94 -23.06 -33.06
C GLU A 71 15.27 -22.39 -32.72
N ILE A 72 15.89 -21.68 -33.67
CA ILE A 72 17.09 -20.86 -33.41
C ILE A 72 16.79 -19.76 -32.38
N GLN A 73 15.64 -19.07 -32.50
CA GLN A 73 15.22 -18.10 -31.48
C GLN A 73 14.97 -18.74 -30.11
N LYS A 74 14.39 -19.95 -30.06
CA LYS A 74 14.14 -20.68 -28.80
C LYS A 74 15.45 -21.11 -28.15
N LYS A 75 16.46 -21.52 -28.93
CA LYS A 75 17.79 -21.88 -28.42
C LYS A 75 18.56 -20.66 -27.91
N ARG A 76 18.47 -19.52 -28.60
CA ARG A 76 19.04 -18.24 -28.12
C ARG A 76 18.41 -17.79 -26.79
N LYS A 77 17.09 -17.89 -26.66
CA LYS A 77 16.38 -17.58 -25.41
C LYS A 77 16.71 -18.53 -24.26
N LYS A 78 17.06 -19.80 -24.54
CA LYS A 78 17.49 -20.74 -23.49
C LYS A 78 18.86 -20.38 -22.94
N LEU A 79 19.80 -19.97 -23.79
CA LEU A 79 21.14 -19.53 -23.38
C LEU A 79 21.11 -18.24 -22.55
N ASP A 80 20.29 -17.25 -22.91
CA ASP A 80 20.11 -16.03 -22.10
C ASP A 80 19.48 -16.32 -20.72
N ASN A 81 18.67 -17.38 -20.61
CA ASN A 81 17.99 -17.73 -19.37
C ASN A 81 18.88 -18.53 -18.40
N GLU A 82 20.04 -19.03 -18.85
CA GLU A 82 21.02 -19.73 -18.01
C GLU A 82 22.09 -18.76 -17.43
N PHE A 83 22.23 -17.55 -17.98
CA PHE A 83 23.19 -16.53 -17.53
C PHE A 83 22.53 -15.32 -16.81
N GLY A 84 21.20 -15.31 -16.67
CA GLY A 84 20.43 -14.12 -16.26
C GLY A 84 19.94 -14.04 -14.81
N ASP A 85 20.33 -14.96 -13.92
CA ASP A 85 19.65 -15.15 -12.61
C ASP A 85 20.54 -14.92 -11.37
N TYR A 86 21.50 -14.00 -11.44
CA TYR A 86 22.28 -13.60 -10.25
C TYR A 86 21.96 -12.18 -9.77
N GLY A 87 21.48 -11.30 -10.66
CA GLY A 87 21.16 -9.91 -10.30
C GLY A 87 19.77 -9.72 -9.69
N GLY A 88 18.77 -10.51 -10.12
CA GLY A 88 17.38 -10.36 -9.69
C GLY A 88 17.16 -10.75 -8.23
N ALA A 89 17.75 -11.86 -7.78
CA ALA A 89 17.64 -12.35 -6.41
C ALA A 89 18.19 -11.34 -5.39
N ALA A 90 19.36 -10.75 -5.66
CA ALA A 90 19.96 -9.73 -4.79
C ALA A 90 19.11 -8.46 -4.70
N ILE A 91 18.44 -8.06 -5.79
CA ILE A 91 17.53 -6.90 -5.81
C ILE A 91 16.27 -7.19 -4.98
N LEU A 92 15.70 -8.39 -5.11
CA LEU A 92 14.54 -8.83 -4.33
C LEU A 92 14.86 -8.90 -2.82
N GLU A 93 16.03 -9.43 -2.46
CA GLU A 93 16.49 -9.49 -1.08
C GLU A 93 16.64 -8.10 -0.48
N LYS A 94 17.28 -7.18 -1.20
CA LYS A 94 17.40 -5.78 -0.78
C LYS A 94 16.04 -5.12 -0.59
N MET A 95 15.10 -5.32 -1.51
CA MET A 95 13.75 -4.75 -1.41
C MET A 95 12.97 -5.29 -0.20
N MET A 96 13.12 -6.59 0.11
CA MET A 96 12.52 -7.19 1.30
C MET A 96 13.16 -6.67 2.59
N ALA A 97 14.47 -6.49 2.62
CA ALA A 97 15.19 -5.89 3.74
C ALA A 97 14.72 -4.45 4.00
N ASP A 98 14.69 -3.62 2.95
CA ASP A 98 14.22 -2.22 3.02
C ASP A 98 12.76 -2.14 3.50
N GLN A 99 11.89 -3.04 3.01
CA GLN A 99 10.49 -3.11 3.45
C GLN A 99 10.38 -3.49 4.94
N ASN A 100 11.16 -4.48 5.39
CA ASN A 100 11.17 -4.90 6.79
C ASN A 100 11.72 -3.79 7.70
N GLU A 101 12.75 -3.07 7.28
CA GLU A 101 13.31 -1.94 8.01
C GLU A 101 12.29 -0.79 8.11
N CYS A 102 11.66 -0.41 7.00
CA CYS A 102 10.58 0.59 7.00
C CYS A 102 9.43 0.19 7.93
N ARG A 103 9.06 -1.10 7.95
CA ARG A 103 8.02 -1.62 8.85
C ARG A 103 8.47 -1.54 10.31
N LYS A 104 9.73 -1.87 10.60
CA LYS A 104 10.32 -1.81 11.94
C LYS A 104 10.33 -0.37 12.47
N GLN A 105 10.82 0.59 11.69
CA GLN A 105 10.84 2.01 12.05
C GLN A 105 9.42 2.53 12.35
N ARG A 106 8.43 2.16 11.52
CA ARG A 106 7.03 2.54 11.78
C ARG A 106 6.49 1.95 13.08
N ASN A 107 6.80 0.68 13.36
CA ASN A 107 6.36 0.01 14.58
C ASN A 107 7.03 0.61 15.82
N GLU A 108 8.31 0.96 15.73
CA GLU A 108 9.05 1.64 16.80
C GLU A 108 8.45 3.01 17.08
N HIS A 109 8.22 3.82 16.04
CA HIS A 109 7.58 5.12 16.18
C HIS A 109 6.17 5.02 16.79
N LEU A 110 5.38 4.03 16.36
CA LEU A 110 4.06 3.78 16.95
C LEU A 110 4.15 3.38 18.43
N LYS A 111 5.15 2.56 18.80
CA LYS A 111 5.38 2.15 20.18
C LYS A 111 5.79 3.32 21.05
N GLU A 112 6.68 4.20 20.57
CA GLU A 112 7.07 5.42 21.26
C GLU A 112 5.88 6.36 21.46
N MET A 113 5.08 6.60 20.42
CA MET A 113 3.86 7.40 20.51
C MET A 113 2.88 6.84 21.54
N LEU A 114 2.70 5.52 21.56
CA LEU A 114 1.82 4.86 22.53
C LEU A 114 2.36 4.99 23.96
N GLN A 115 3.67 4.89 24.15
CA GLN A 115 4.30 5.03 25.45
C GLN A 115 4.17 6.47 25.97
N LEU A 116 4.44 7.46 25.13
CA LEU A 116 4.22 8.88 25.47
C LEU A 116 2.77 9.18 25.83
N ALA A 117 1.80 8.58 25.13
CA ALA A 117 0.38 8.71 25.43
C ALA A 117 0.05 8.12 26.81
N LYS A 118 0.53 6.90 27.11
CA LYS A 118 0.35 6.27 28.42
C LYS A 118 0.96 7.10 29.55
N ASP A 119 2.19 7.58 29.36
CA ASP A 119 2.89 8.39 30.35
C ASP A 119 2.18 9.73 30.59
N ARG A 120 1.55 10.30 29.56
CA ARG A 120 0.70 11.49 29.68
C ARG A 120 -0.55 11.19 30.50
N ASP A 121 -1.27 10.13 30.16
CA ASP A 121 -2.51 9.73 30.84
C ASP A 121 -2.24 9.41 32.31
N GLU A 122 -1.14 8.73 32.63
CA GLU A 122 -0.76 8.46 34.01
C GLU A 122 -0.43 9.72 34.79
N ARG A 123 0.30 10.68 34.18
CA ARG A 123 0.58 11.97 34.81
C ARG A 123 -0.70 12.78 35.04
N GLU A 124 -1.65 12.70 34.11
CA GLU A 124 -2.95 13.34 34.25
C GLU A 124 -3.76 12.71 35.39
N LYS A 125 -3.83 11.38 35.46
CA LYS A 125 -4.47 10.67 36.57
C LYS A 125 -3.86 11.02 37.94
N ARG A 126 -2.53 11.08 38.03
CA ARG A 126 -1.84 11.49 39.27
C ARG A 126 -2.18 12.93 39.66
N ARG A 127 -2.23 13.85 38.69
CA ARG A 127 -2.61 15.24 38.93
C ARG A 127 -4.07 15.36 39.38
N ALA A 128 -4.99 14.67 38.71
CA ALA A 128 -6.40 14.66 39.08
C ALA A 128 -6.61 14.08 40.50
N ALA A 129 -5.88 13.02 40.86
CA ALA A 129 -5.93 12.45 42.21
C ALA A 129 -5.40 13.45 43.27
N ALA A 130 -4.27 14.11 43.00
CA ALA A 130 -3.71 15.11 43.90
C ALA A 130 -4.64 16.34 44.06
N GLU A 131 -5.27 16.79 42.97
CA GLU A 131 -6.26 17.88 43.00
C GLU A 131 -7.50 17.48 43.80
N GLN A 132 -7.98 16.25 43.64
CA GLN A 132 -9.07 15.72 44.44
C GLN A 132 -8.69 15.65 45.93
N ASP A 133 -7.49 15.19 46.26
CA ASP A 133 -7.01 15.15 47.64
C ASP A 133 -6.87 16.55 48.25
N GLU A 134 -6.45 17.54 47.48
CA GLU A 134 -6.39 18.93 47.90
C GLU A 134 -7.79 19.51 48.12
N ALA A 135 -8.73 19.26 47.20
CA ALA A 135 -10.12 19.68 47.33
C ALA A 135 -10.79 19.04 48.56
N ASP A 136 -10.58 17.73 48.77
CA ASP A 136 -11.05 17.01 49.94
C ASP A 136 -10.42 17.58 51.22
N ALA A 137 -9.12 17.90 51.22
CA ALA A 137 -8.44 18.53 52.36
C ALA A 137 -9.03 19.91 52.71
N LYS A 138 -9.36 20.72 51.69
CA LYS A 138 -10.05 22.02 51.89
C LYS A 138 -11.42 21.83 52.54
N ILE A 139 -12.19 20.83 52.11
CA ILE A 139 -13.50 20.51 52.71
C ILE A 139 -13.33 20.05 54.16
N MET A 140 -12.34 19.19 54.42
CA MET A 140 -12.07 18.68 55.78
C MET A 140 -11.63 19.80 56.74
N ALA A 141 -10.84 20.77 56.26
CA ALA A 141 -10.34 21.89 57.03
C ALA A 141 -11.35 23.04 57.24
N MET A 142 -12.49 23.04 56.54
CA MET A 142 -13.50 24.09 56.67
C MET A 142 -14.07 24.11 58.10
N ASP A 143 -13.95 25.25 58.78
CA ASP A 143 -14.60 25.50 60.06
C ASP A 143 -16.08 25.84 59.83
N THR A 144 -16.96 25.12 60.52
CA THR A 144 -18.41 25.26 60.41
C THR A 144 -19.01 26.00 61.61
N SER A 145 -18.19 26.44 62.57
CA SER A 145 -18.65 27.09 63.81
C SER A 145 -19.46 28.38 63.60
N SER A 146 -19.19 29.12 62.51
CA SER A 146 -19.87 30.37 62.19
C SER A 146 -20.98 30.25 61.12
N MET A 147 -21.29 29.03 60.65
CA MET A 147 -22.18 28.80 59.51
C MET A 147 -23.63 28.51 59.95
N GLY A 148 -24.59 28.67 59.03
CA GLY A 148 -25.99 28.34 59.29
C GLY A 148 -26.23 26.82 59.40
N ALA A 149 -27.28 26.39 60.11
CA ALA A 149 -27.53 24.97 60.39
C ALA A 149 -27.51 24.05 59.14
N ILE A 150 -28.06 24.53 58.02
CA ILE A 150 -28.11 23.79 56.75
C ILE A 150 -26.71 23.63 56.14
N GLU A 151 -25.88 24.68 56.20
CA GLU A 151 -24.52 24.65 55.66
C GLU A 151 -23.63 23.72 56.50
N VAL A 152 -23.78 23.77 57.83
CA VAL A 152 -23.08 22.88 58.76
C VAL A 152 -23.38 21.42 58.42
N GLU A 153 -24.65 21.07 58.22
CA GLU A 153 -25.07 19.70 57.87
C GLU A 153 -24.49 19.25 56.52
N TYR A 154 -24.47 20.14 55.53
CA TYR A 154 -23.86 19.88 54.22
C TYR A 154 -22.37 19.53 54.34
N PHE A 155 -21.58 20.36 55.03
CA PHE A 155 -20.15 20.11 55.18
C PHE A 155 -19.87 18.86 56.01
N ASN A 156 -20.64 18.61 57.07
CA ASN A 156 -20.49 17.39 57.86
C ASN A 156 -20.78 16.13 57.04
N SER A 157 -21.85 16.13 56.25
CA SER A 157 -22.17 15.03 55.34
C SER A 157 -21.06 14.82 54.30
N ARG A 158 -20.52 15.90 53.76
CA ARG A 158 -19.43 15.84 52.77
C ARG A 158 -18.13 15.30 53.36
N LYS A 159 -17.78 15.70 54.59
CA LYS A 159 -16.63 15.15 55.34
C LYS A 159 -16.78 13.64 55.57
N GLN A 160 -17.97 13.17 55.93
CA GLN A 160 -18.24 11.74 56.10
C GLN A 160 -18.06 10.95 54.80
N GLU A 161 -18.59 11.46 53.68
CA GLU A 161 -18.43 10.83 52.35
C GLU A 161 -16.94 10.70 51.96
N ILE A 162 -16.14 11.72 52.22
CA ILE A 162 -14.68 11.71 51.96
C ILE A 162 -14.00 10.61 52.78
N ILE A 163 -14.33 10.51 54.07
CA ILE A 163 -13.78 9.48 54.96
C ILE A 163 -14.14 8.08 54.46
N GLU A 164 -15.41 7.86 54.09
CA GLU A 164 -15.88 6.57 53.59
C GLU A 164 -15.22 6.18 52.26
N ARG A 165 -15.11 7.14 51.33
CA ARG A 165 -14.40 6.95 50.05
C ARG A 165 -12.95 6.53 50.28
N ARG A 166 -12.25 7.20 51.20
CA ARG A 166 -10.87 6.86 51.59
C ARG A 166 -10.79 5.49 52.26
N ARG A 167 -11.72 5.16 53.16
CA ARG A 167 -11.80 3.84 53.80
C ARG A 167 -11.97 2.72 52.77
N ASN A 168 -12.82 2.92 51.76
CA ASN A 168 -13.05 1.95 50.69
C ASN A 168 -11.86 1.77 49.75
N LEU A 169 -11.04 2.83 49.57
CA LEU A 169 -9.77 2.73 48.84
C LEU A 169 -8.73 1.88 49.59
N PHE A 170 -8.65 2.01 50.92
CA PHE A 170 -7.71 1.22 51.74
C PHE A 170 -8.16 -0.22 52.02
N ALA A 171 -9.44 -0.53 51.81
CA ALA A 171 -10.01 -1.87 52.02
C ALA A 171 -9.90 -2.80 50.79
N LYS A 172 -9.37 -2.29 49.65
CA LYS A 172 -9.09 -3.06 48.43
C LYS A 172 -7.62 -3.43 48.34
#